data_AF-A0A2V5QKV3-F1
#
_entry.id   AF-A0A2V5QKV3-F1
#
_cell.length_a   1.000
_cell.length_b   1.000
_cell.length_c   1.000
_cell.angle_alpha   90.00
_cell.angle_beta   90.00
_cell.angle_gamma   90.00
#
_symmetry.space_group_name_H-M   'P 1'
#
loop_
_entity.id
_entity.type
_entity.pdbx_description
1 polymer ?
#
loop_
_entity_poly.entity_id
_entity_poly.type
_entity_poly.pdbx_seq_one_letter_code
_entity_poly.pdbx_strand_id
1 'polypeptide(L)'
;MSDVTVHPTAIVDGRAQIGAGVEIGPFSIIGSQATIGEKTIVQSQVVIEGEVVIGTGNFIGHGVIIGAPPQDISFSPERKTKVEIGNDNIIREYCTIHRGTAEGSATKIGDKNFLMAGAHIGHNCVIENNVIIANNCLLAGYVRVDDGAFLGGGSTFHQHMHVGRLVMVQGSSAFGKDLPPFVIAAERNCVFGLN
;
A
#
# COMPACT_ATOMS: atom_id res chain seq x y z
N MET A 1 -12.48 3.83 -27.29
CA MET A 1 -12.85 5.02 -26.52
C MET A 1 -12.13 4.89 -25.19
N SER A 2 -11.23 5.82 -24.95
CA SER A 2 -10.25 5.89 -23.87
C SER A 2 -10.85 6.61 -22.66
N ASP A 3 -12.13 6.41 -22.38
CA ASP A 3 -12.94 7.35 -21.60
C ASP A 3 -12.54 7.27 -20.12
N VAL A 4 -11.82 8.29 -19.66
CA VAL A 4 -11.58 8.55 -18.26
C VAL A 4 -12.82 9.22 -17.69
N THR A 5 -13.35 8.71 -16.59
CA THR A 5 -14.52 9.28 -15.91
C THR A 5 -14.07 9.95 -14.63
N VAL A 6 -14.10 11.28 -14.58
CA VAL A 6 -13.73 12.07 -13.40
C VAL A 6 -14.97 12.77 -12.87
N HIS A 7 -15.31 12.52 -11.60
CA HIS A 7 -16.41 13.22 -10.96
C HIS A 7 -16.13 14.75 -10.92
N PRO A 8 -17.11 15.62 -11.19
CA PRO A 8 -16.88 17.08 -11.28
C PRO A 8 -16.29 17.74 -10.03
N THR A 9 -16.38 17.08 -8.86
CA THR A 9 -15.82 17.58 -7.59
C THR A 9 -14.45 16.98 -7.24
N ALA A 10 -13.90 16.09 -8.07
CA ALA A 10 -12.54 15.63 -7.92
C ALA A 10 -11.56 16.71 -8.38
N ILE A 11 -10.42 16.83 -7.68
CA ILE A 11 -9.35 17.77 -8.01
C ILE A 11 -8.20 16.96 -8.58
N VAL A 12 -8.01 17.03 -9.90
CA VAL A 12 -6.95 16.29 -10.62
C VAL A 12 -6.02 17.32 -11.25
N ASP A 13 -4.74 17.31 -10.87
CA ASP A 13 -3.73 18.15 -11.52
C ASP A 13 -3.56 17.73 -12.98
N GLY A 14 -3.52 18.69 -13.91
CA GLY A 14 -3.45 18.41 -15.35
C GLY A 14 -2.15 17.73 -15.81
N ARG A 15 -1.13 17.61 -14.95
CA ARG A 15 0.10 16.85 -15.23
C ARG A 15 0.01 15.38 -14.82
N ALA A 16 -1.02 14.99 -14.05
CA ALA A 16 -1.22 13.60 -13.70
C ALA A 16 -1.47 12.76 -14.97
N GLN A 17 -0.86 11.58 -15.01
CA GLN A 17 -1.00 10.65 -16.13
C GLN A 17 -2.09 9.63 -15.80
N ILE A 18 -3.22 9.70 -16.51
CA ILE A 18 -4.41 8.88 -16.23
C ILE A 18 -4.68 7.95 -17.42
N GLY A 19 -4.65 6.65 -17.16
CA GLY A 19 -4.90 5.61 -18.14
C GLY A 19 -6.36 5.52 -18.59
N ALA A 20 -6.59 4.86 -19.72
CA ALA A 20 -7.94 4.66 -20.27
C ALA A 20 -8.86 3.90 -19.31
N GLY A 21 -10.13 4.30 -19.23
CA GLY A 21 -11.13 3.63 -18.40
C GLY A 21 -10.93 3.81 -16.89
N VAL A 22 -10.06 4.72 -16.46
CA VAL A 22 -9.94 5.09 -15.05
C VAL A 22 -11.19 5.85 -14.60
N GLU A 23 -11.68 5.51 -13.41
CA GLU A 23 -12.79 6.19 -12.75
C GLU A 23 -12.30 6.89 -11.48
N ILE A 24 -12.63 8.18 -11.32
CA ILE A 24 -12.23 8.98 -10.16
C ILE A 24 -13.46 9.57 -9.49
N GLY A 25 -13.69 9.14 -8.25
CA GLY A 25 -14.83 9.50 -7.42
C GLY A 25 -14.79 10.92 -6.86
N PRO A 26 -15.90 11.36 -6.24
CA PRO A 26 -16.06 12.73 -5.74
C PRO A 26 -15.04 13.07 -4.66
N PHE A 27 -14.57 14.33 -4.66
CA PHE A 27 -13.69 14.91 -3.65
C PHE A 27 -12.31 14.23 -3.51
N SER A 28 -11.93 13.38 -4.46
CA SER A 28 -10.58 12.83 -4.51
C SER A 28 -9.59 13.86 -5.04
N ILE A 29 -8.35 13.82 -4.54
CA ILE A 29 -7.27 14.74 -4.88
C ILE A 29 -6.14 13.93 -5.52
N ILE A 30 -5.77 14.26 -6.75
CA ILE A 30 -4.73 13.57 -7.52
C ILE A 30 -3.64 14.57 -7.91
N GLY A 31 -2.44 14.37 -7.37
CA GLY A 31 -1.29 15.25 -7.56
C GLY A 31 -0.62 15.12 -8.94
N SER A 32 0.15 16.16 -9.29
CA SER A 32 0.84 16.30 -10.59
C SER A 32 1.80 15.18 -10.99
N GLN A 33 2.30 14.41 -10.04
CA GLN A 33 3.28 13.34 -10.27
C GLN A 33 2.66 11.94 -10.14
N ALA A 34 1.33 11.86 -10.10
CA ALA A 34 0.60 10.60 -10.13
C ALA A 34 0.57 10.01 -11.54
N THR A 35 0.81 8.71 -11.64
CA THR A 35 0.54 7.89 -12.82
C THR A 35 -0.41 6.78 -12.40
N ILE A 36 -1.58 6.69 -13.04
CA ILE A 36 -2.63 5.72 -12.73
C ILE A 36 -2.91 4.90 -13.98
N GLY A 37 -2.65 3.60 -13.92
CA GLY A 37 -2.87 2.66 -15.02
C GLY A 37 -4.33 2.42 -15.31
N GLU A 38 -4.59 1.85 -16.49
CA GLU A 38 -5.92 1.68 -17.07
C GLU A 38 -6.90 0.95 -16.14
N LYS A 39 -8.20 1.23 -16.28
CA LYS A 39 -9.28 0.52 -15.56
C LYS A 39 -9.16 0.52 -14.03
N THR A 40 -8.31 1.39 -13.47
CA THR A 40 -8.22 1.59 -12.02
C THR A 40 -9.41 2.42 -11.56
N ILE A 41 -10.05 1.99 -10.47
CA ILE A 41 -11.16 2.69 -9.84
C ILE A 41 -10.63 3.39 -8.59
N VAL A 42 -10.78 4.70 -8.54
CA VAL A 42 -10.47 5.54 -7.38
C VAL A 42 -11.78 6.02 -6.78
N GLN A 43 -12.10 5.53 -5.57
CA GLN A 43 -13.31 5.91 -4.85
C GLN A 43 -13.24 7.36 -4.32
N SER A 44 -14.26 7.79 -3.59
CA SER A 44 -14.33 9.15 -3.06
C SER A 44 -13.31 9.45 -1.96
N GLN A 45 -12.95 10.73 -1.85
CA GLN A 45 -12.06 11.26 -0.80
C GLN A 45 -10.67 10.59 -0.76
N VAL A 46 -10.22 10.01 -1.87
CA VAL A 46 -8.86 9.46 -1.98
C VAL A 46 -7.87 10.61 -2.18
N VAL A 47 -6.70 10.52 -1.54
CA VAL A 47 -5.59 11.46 -1.75
C VAL A 47 -4.40 10.72 -2.33
N ILE A 48 -3.94 11.14 -3.50
CA ILE A 48 -2.72 10.68 -4.14
C ILE A 48 -1.79 11.88 -4.29
N GLU A 49 -0.68 11.88 -3.56
CA GLU A 49 0.29 12.98 -3.55
C GLU A 49 1.73 12.48 -3.67
N GLY A 50 2.66 13.35 -4.07
CA GLY A 50 4.03 12.95 -4.38
C GLY A 50 4.15 12.14 -5.68
N GLU A 51 5.31 11.54 -5.91
CA GLU A 51 5.54 10.64 -7.05
C GLU A 51 4.92 9.27 -6.74
N VAL A 52 3.84 8.94 -7.45
CA VAL A 52 3.08 7.70 -7.23
C VAL A 52 2.81 7.05 -8.58
N VAL A 53 3.16 5.79 -8.70
CA VAL A 53 2.85 4.96 -9.88
C VAL A 53 1.94 3.82 -9.45
N ILE A 54 0.74 3.78 -10.01
CA ILE A 54 -0.25 2.72 -9.81
C ILE A 54 -0.47 2.01 -11.13
N GLY A 55 -0.40 0.69 -11.12
CA GLY A 55 -0.65 -0.14 -12.29
C GLY A 55 -2.13 -0.18 -12.71
N THR A 56 -2.49 -1.24 -13.42
CA THR A 56 -3.80 -1.41 -14.07
C THR A 56 -4.78 -2.17 -13.17
N GLY A 57 -6.07 -1.87 -13.29
CA GLY A 57 -7.13 -2.69 -12.69
C GLY A 57 -7.21 -2.64 -11.17
N ASN A 58 -6.58 -1.65 -10.54
CA ASN A 58 -6.61 -1.51 -9.10
C ASN A 58 -7.97 -0.96 -8.62
N PHE A 59 -8.36 -1.32 -7.40
CA PHE A 59 -9.46 -0.68 -6.68
C PHE A 59 -8.89 0.07 -5.47
N ILE A 60 -9.08 1.39 -5.46
CA ILE A 60 -8.65 2.27 -4.38
C ILE A 60 -9.90 2.76 -3.64
N GLY A 61 -10.08 2.27 -2.41
CA GLY A 61 -11.25 2.50 -1.56
C GLY A 61 -11.32 3.90 -0.98
N HIS A 62 -12.44 4.20 -0.31
CA HIS A 62 -12.72 5.54 0.20
C HIS A 62 -11.66 6.03 1.20
N GLY A 63 -11.25 7.29 1.10
CA GLY A 63 -10.37 7.90 2.10
C GLY A 63 -8.94 7.33 2.14
N VAL A 64 -8.53 6.52 1.16
CA VAL A 64 -7.16 6.02 1.06
C VAL A 64 -6.19 7.17 0.80
N ILE A 65 -5.02 7.14 1.43
CA ILE A 65 -3.96 8.13 1.25
C ILE A 65 -2.70 7.42 0.74
N ILE A 66 -2.21 7.83 -0.45
CA ILE A 66 -1.06 7.23 -1.12
C ILE A 66 -0.02 8.30 -1.43
N GLY A 67 1.24 8.02 -1.07
CA GLY A 67 2.40 8.83 -1.41
C GLY A 67 2.67 10.00 -0.46
N ALA A 68 1.91 10.09 0.64
CA ALA A 68 2.19 11.02 1.72
C ALA A 68 3.64 10.88 2.24
N PRO A 69 4.26 11.98 2.72
CA PRO A 69 5.60 11.94 3.32
C PRO A 69 5.73 10.83 4.37
N PRO A 70 6.89 10.16 4.46
CA PRO A 70 7.12 9.17 5.49
C PRO A 70 7.04 9.81 6.88
N GLN A 71 6.56 9.07 7.87
CA GLN A 71 6.55 9.46 9.28
C GLN A 71 7.93 9.24 9.93
N ASP A 72 8.98 9.65 9.22
CA ASP A 72 10.38 9.52 9.60
C ASP A 72 10.96 10.92 9.81
N ILE A 73 11.43 11.20 11.03
CA ILE A 73 11.97 12.51 11.41
C ILE A 73 13.22 12.92 10.61
N SER A 74 13.87 11.96 9.96
CA SER A 74 15.05 12.19 9.11
C SER A 74 14.70 12.55 7.66
N PHE A 75 13.41 12.54 7.30
CA PHE A 75 12.92 12.84 5.97
C PHE A 75 13.01 14.34 5.64
N SER A 76 13.33 14.63 4.38
CA SER A 76 13.36 15.98 3.82
C SER A 76 12.39 16.04 2.63
N PRO A 77 11.45 17.00 2.55
CA PRO A 77 10.46 17.10 1.48
C PRO A 77 11.04 17.18 0.05
N GLU A 78 12.29 17.63 -0.07
CA GLU A 78 13.01 17.80 -1.33
C GLU A 78 13.50 16.46 -1.91
N ARG A 79 13.53 15.39 -1.09
CA ARG A 79 13.98 14.07 -1.54
C ARG A 79 13.02 13.49 -2.56
N LYS A 80 13.58 12.94 -3.63
CA LYS A 80 12.82 12.27 -4.67
C LYS A 80 12.56 10.83 -4.25
N THR A 81 11.41 10.62 -3.65
CA THR A 81 10.94 9.31 -3.21
C THR A 81 9.53 9.06 -3.70
N LYS A 82 9.18 7.79 -3.85
CA LYS A 82 7.94 7.40 -4.53
C LYS A 82 7.22 6.22 -3.88
N VAL A 83 6.02 5.97 -4.37
CA VAL A 83 5.27 4.72 -4.18
C VAL A 83 5.09 4.05 -5.54
N GLU A 84 5.34 2.74 -5.61
CA GLU A 84 5.12 1.91 -6.78
C GLU A 84 4.11 0.81 -6.41
N ILE A 85 2.94 0.78 -7.06
CA ILE A 85 1.88 -0.21 -6.87
C ILE A 85 1.65 -0.93 -8.20
N GLY A 86 1.63 -2.26 -8.16
CA GLY A 86 1.36 -3.12 -9.31
C GLY A 86 -0.10 -3.10 -9.73
N ASN A 87 -0.60 -4.26 -10.15
CA ASN A 87 -1.87 -4.44 -10.83
C ASN A 87 -2.87 -5.23 -9.98
N ASP A 88 -4.15 -5.03 -10.26
CA ASP A 88 -5.25 -5.82 -9.68
C ASP A 88 -5.26 -5.86 -8.14
N ASN A 89 -4.72 -4.84 -7.47
CA ASN A 89 -4.78 -4.73 -6.02
C ASN A 89 -6.13 -4.16 -5.58
N ILE A 90 -6.61 -4.61 -4.42
CA ILE A 90 -7.76 -4.03 -3.74
C ILE A 90 -7.26 -3.38 -2.46
N ILE A 91 -7.28 -2.05 -2.42
CA ILE A 91 -6.83 -1.24 -1.29
C ILE A 91 -8.07 -0.62 -0.66
N ARG A 92 -8.47 -1.12 0.50
CA ARG A 92 -9.72 -0.75 1.17
C ARG A 92 -9.59 0.56 1.93
N GLU A 93 -10.72 0.98 2.49
CA GLU A 93 -10.94 2.31 3.00
C GLU A 93 -9.90 2.70 4.06
N TYR A 94 -9.47 3.96 4.02
CA TYR A 94 -8.55 4.55 5.01
C TYR A 94 -7.18 3.85 5.14
N CYS A 95 -6.76 3.07 4.14
CA CYS A 95 -5.36 2.62 4.07
C CYS A 95 -4.43 3.82 3.90
N THR A 96 -3.24 3.74 4.50
CA THR A 96 -2.17 4.74 4.35
C THR A 96 -0.93 4.07 3.78
N ILE A 97 -0.38 4.64 2.70
CA ILE A 97 0.79 4.10 2.02
C ILE A 97 1.79 5.24 1.83
N HIS A 98 2.88 5.20 2.60
CA HIS A 98 3.86 6.26 2.61
C HIS A 98 4.97 6.01 1.59
N ARG A 99 5.45 7.07 0.94
CA ARG A 99 6.63 6.98 0.05
C ARG A 99 7.91 6.68 0.84
N GLY A 100 8.99 6.32 0.14
CA GLY A 100 10.28 6.04 0.77
C GLY A 100 10.92 7.24 1.48
N THR A 101 11.96 6.99 2.28
CA THR A 101 12.70 8.02 3.04
C THR A 101 14.00 8.45 2.37
N ALA A 102 14.81 7.49 1.89
CA ALA A 102 16.11 7.78 1.28
C ALA A 102 15.95 8.29 -0.16
N GLU A 103 16.87 9.12 -0.63
CA GLU A 103 16.86 9.63 -2.02
C GLU A 103 16.77 8.48 -3.03
N GLY A 104 15.87 8.60 -3.99
CA GLY A 104 15.63 7.58 -5.02
C GLY A 104 14.93 6.30 -4.53
N SER A 105 14.59 6.22 -3.25
CA SER A 105 13.95 5.04 -2.68
C SER A 105 12.43 5.04 -2.86
N ALA A 106 11.84 3.85 -2.74
CA ALA A 106 10.43 3.63 -2.97
C ALA A 106 9.82 2.68 -1.93
N THR A 107 8.54 2.87 -1.66
CA THR A 107 7.67 1.82 -1.11
C THR A 107 7.04 1.08 -2.26
N LYS A 108 7.05 -0.26 -2.22
CA LYS A 108 6.63 -1.10 -3.35
C LYS A 108 5.55 -2.09 -2.94
N ILE A 109 4.51 -2.21 -3.75
CA ILE A 109 3.43 -3.17 -3.63
C ILE A 109 3.29 -3.87 -4.99
N GLY A 110 3.34 -5.19 -5.01
CA GLY A 110 3.19 -6.02 -6.20
C GLY A 110 1.75 -6.10 -6.70
N ASP A 111 1.39 -7.28 -7.21
CA ASP A 111 0.10 -7.54 -7.85
C ASP A 111 -0.86 -8.33 -6.96
N LYS A 112 -2.16 -8.14 -7.17
CA LYS A 112 -3.25 -8.97 -6.60
C LYS A 112 -3.27 -9.02 -5.07
N ASN A 113 -2.80 -7.96 -4.41
CA ASN A 113 -2.85 -7.85 -2.97
C ASN A 113 -4.22 -7.35 -2.51
N PHE A 114 -4.63 -7.77 -1.32
CA PHE A 114 -5.84 -7.29 -0.66
C PHE A 114 -5.49 -6.62 0.67
N LEU A 115 -5.48 -5.30 0.68
CA LEU A 115 -5.25 -4.48 1.87
C LEU A 115 -6.61 -4.07 2.42
N MET A 116 -6.97 -4.57 3.59
CA MET A 116 -8.23 -4.28 4.25
C MET A 116 -8.17 -2.94 5.00
N ALA A 117 -9.34 -2.48 5.46
CA ALA A 117 -9.50 -1.11 5.92
C ALA A 117 -8.54 -0.73 7.05
N GLY A 118 -7.96 0.47 6.94
CA GLY A 118 -7.05 1.03 7.93
C GLY A 118 -5.67 0.37 7.99
N ALA A 119 -5.29 -0.47 7.03
CA ALA A 119 -3.91 -0.98 6.95
C ALA A 119 -2.92 0.18 6.73
N HIS A 120 -1.77 0.09 7.40
CA HIS A 120 -0.70 1.09 7.29
C HIS A 120 0.56 0.46 6.70
N ILE A 121 1.03 1.03 5.60
CA ILE A 121 2.26 0.64 4.92
C ILE A 121 3.29 1.74 5.11
N GLY A 122 4.26 1.48 5.98
CA GLY A 122 5.36 2.37 6.27
C GLY A 122 6.29 2.59 5.06
N HIS A 123 7.17 3.56 5.18
CA HIS A 123 8.13 3.91 4.15
C HIS A 123 9.08 2.74 3.83
N ASN A 124 9.48 2.63 2.56
CA ASN A 124 10.43 1.62 2.10
C ASN A 124 9.97 0.16 2.28
N CYS A 125 8.68 -0.08 2.57
CA CYS A 125 8.16 -1.45 2.58
C CYS A 125 8.21 -2.05 1.18
N VAL A 126 8.32 -3.38 1.12
CA VAL A 126 8.21 -4.18 -0.10
C VAL A 126 7.19 -5.28 0.15
N ILE A 127 6.04 -5.20 -0.51
CA ILE A 127 4.99 -6.21 -0.47
C ILE A 127 4.97 -6.86 -1.85
N GLU A 128 5.17 -8.17 -1.90
CA GLU A 128 5.16 -8.93 -3.15
C GLU A 128 3.71 -9.18 -3.60
N ASN A 129 3.34 -10.40 -4.04
CA ASN A 129 2.07 -10.64 -4.73
C ASN A 129 1.12 -11.53 -3.93
N ASN A 130 -0.19 -11.38 -4.17
CA ASN A 130 -1.25 -12.19 -3.53
C ASN A 130 -1.23 -12.14 -1.99
N VAL A 131 -0.71 -11.07 -1.40
CA VAL A 131 -0.67 -10.86 0.05
C VAL A 131 -2.02 -10.32 0.53
N ILE A 132 -2.49 -10.85 1.65
CA ILE A 132 -3.67 -10.35 2.35
C ILE A 132 -3.22 -9.64 3.62
N ILE A 133 -3.56 -8.37 3.75
CA ILE A 133 -3.28 -7.55 4.93
C ILE A 133 -4.61 -7.16 5.55
N ALA A 134 -4.96 -7.79 6.67
CA ALA A 134 -6.26 -7.58 7.29
C ALA A 134 -6.34 -6.23 8.04
N ASN A 135 -7.55 -5.90 8.51
CA ASN A 135 -7.89 -4.59 9.04
C ASN A 135 -6.88 -4.09 10.07
N ASN A 136 -6.49 -2.82 9.97
CA ASN A 136 -5.60 -2.16 10.93
C ASN A 136 -4.26 -2.88 11.19
N CYS A 137 -3.80 -3.69 10.24
CA CYS A 137 -2.45 -4.24 10.29
C CYS A 137 -1.43 -3.14 9.99
N LEU A 138 -0.39 -3.02 10.83
CA LEU A 138 0.57 -1.93 10.79
C LEU A 138 1.97 -2.44 10.46
N LEU A 139 2.48 -2.06 9.29
CA LEU A 139 3.84 -2.37 8.85
C LEU A 139 4.69 -1.12 9.04
N ALA A 140 5.70 -1.18 9.91
CA ALA A 140 6.66 -0.10 10.09
C ALA A 140 7.61 0.01 8.88
N GLY A 141 8.57 0.95 8.91
CA GLY A 141 9.49 1.17 7.81
C GLY A 141 10.31 -0.06 7.43
N TYR A 142 10.60 -0.23 6.13
CA TYR A 142 11.45 -1.31 5.61
C TYR A 142 10.95 -2.75 5.85
N VAL A 143 9.66 -2.95 6.15
CA VAL A 143 9.10 -4.30 6.24
C VAL A 143 9.00 -4.92 4.84
N ARG A 144 9.48 -6.16 4.69
CA ARG A 144 9.31 -6.99 3.49
C ARG A 144 8.28 -8.09 3.73
N VAL A 145 7.36 -8.28 2.80
CA VAL A 145 6.33 -9.34 2.85
C VAL A 145 6.33 -10.09 1.53
N ASP A 146 6.69 -11.37 1.58
CA ASP A 146 6.75 -12.23 0.40
C ASP A 146 5.38 -12.79 -0.01
N ASP A 147 5.35 -13.42 -1.19
CA ASP A 147 4.12 -13.85 -1.85
C ASP A 147 3.18 -14.68 -0.96
N GLY A 148 1.88 -14.40 -1.08
CA GLY A 148 0.82 -15.22 -0.50
C GLY A 148 0.72 -15.18 1.03
N ALA A 149 1.48 -14.31 1.71
CA ALA A 149 1.36 -14.15 3.15
C ALA A 149 -0.02 -13.59 3.56
N PHE A 150 -0.50 -14.00 4.73
CA PHE A 150 -1.71 -13.47 5.37
C PHE A 150 -1.33 -12.80 6.68
N LEU A 151 -1.60 -11.49 6.81
CA LEU A 151 -1.34 -10.70 8.02
C LEU A 151 -2.66 -10.42 8.74
N GLY A 152 -2.87 -11.05 9.90
CA GLY A 152 -4.10 -10.95 10.67
C GLY A 152 -4.42 -9.53 11.18
N GLY A 153 -5.70 -9.24 11.40
CA GLY A 153 -6.14 -7.88 11.72
C GLY A 153 -5.55 -7.36 13.03
N GLY A 154 -5.18 -6.08 13.06
CA GLY A 154 -4.58 -5.42 14.23
C GLY A 154 -3.18 -5.92 14.58
N SER A 155 -2.55 -6.72 13.71
CA SER A 155 -1.17 -7.16 13.93
C SER A 155 -0.16 -6.06 13.59
N THR A 156 1.02 -6.11 14.23
CA THR A 156 2.05 -5.08 14.12
C THR A 156 3.41 -5.69 13.78
N PHE A 157 4.13 -5.04 12.85
CA PHE A 157 5.42 -5.51 12.34
C PHE A 157 6.45 -4.41 12.51
N HIS A 158 7.46 -4.67 13.35
CA HIS A 158 8.54 -3.74 13.59
C HIS A 158 9.37 -3.50 12.32
N GLN A 159 10.06 -2.36 12.27
CA GLN A 159 10.87 -1.97 11.12
C GLN A 159 11.95 -3.01 10.79
N HIS A 160 12.30 -3.10 9.50
CA HIS A 160 13.31 -4.01 8.92
C HIS A 160 13.00 -5.51 8.99
N MET A 161 11.77 -5.88 9.35
CA MET A 161 11.38 -7.28 9.35
C MET A 161 11.17 -7.85 7.95
N HIS A 162 11.39 -9.15 7.82
CA HIS A 162 10.99 -9.96 6.67
C HIS A 162 9.94 -11.01 7.07
N VAL A 163 8.78 -10.96 6.41
CA VAL A 163 7.72 -11.97 6.49
C VAL A 163 7.81 -12.87 5.27
N GLY A 164 8.14 -14.14 5.50
CA GLY A 164 8.35 -15.12 4.44
C GLY A 164 7.08 -15.51 3.70
N ARG A 165 7.28 -16.15 2.55
CA ARG A 165 6.22 -16.65 1.66
C ARG A 165 5.24 -17.55 2.41
N LEU A 166 3.95 -17.37 2.16
CA LEU A 166 2.85 -18.16 2.75
C LEU A 166 2.88 -18.21 4.29
N VAL A 167 3.42 -17.19 4.97
CA VAL A 167 3.22 -17.04 6.42
C VAL A 167 1.76 -16.71 6.70
N MET A 168 1.20 -17.28 7.77
CA MET A 168 -0.10 -16.87 8.32
C MET A 168 0.08 -16.28 9.72
N VAL A 169 -0.20 -15.00 9.87
CA VAL A 169 -0.19 -14.30 11.16
C VAL A 169 -1.59 -14.23 11.75
N GLN A 170 -1.74 -14.65 13.00
CA GLN A 170 -2.99 -14.45 13.74
C GLN A 170 -3.22 -12.97 14.08
N GLY A 171 -4.50 -12.58 14.18
CA GLY A 171 -4.87 -11.22 14.56
C GLY A 171 -4.29 -10.78 15.91
N SER A 172 -4.16 -9.47 16.10
CA SER A 172 -3.68 -8.85 17.35
C SER A 172 -2.29 -9.32 17.82
N SER A 173 -1.46 -9.80 16.89
CA SER A 173 -0.09 -10.23 17.17
C SER A 173 0.93 -9.11 16.95
N ALA A 174 2.11 -9.20 17.56
CA ALA A 174 3.17 -8.20 17.45
C ALA A 174 4.54 -8.86 17.21
N PHE A 175 5.19 -8.50 16.11
CA PHE A 175 6.47 -9.09 15.74
C PHE A 175 7.58 -8.04 15.63
N GLY A 176 8.78 -8.45 16.02
CA GLY A 176 10.03 -7.70 15.89
C GLY A 176 11.19 -8.56 15.41
N LYS A 177 10.91 -9.72 14.81
CA LYS A 177 11.86 -10.67 14.24
C LYS A 177 11.25 -11.31 13.01
N ASP A 178 12.09 -11.61 12.03
CA ASP A 178 11.67 -12.24 10.78
C ASP A 178 10.84 -13.50 11.01
N LEU A 179 9.85 -13.70 10.14
CA LEU A 179 8.99 -14.87 10.13
C LEU A 179 9.43 -15.77 8.95
N PRO A 180 9.90 -16.99 9.22
CA PRO A 180 10.30 -17.91 8.15
C PRO A 180 9.09 -18.30 7.31
N PRO A 181 9.28 -18.69 6.05
CA PRO A 181 8.17 -19.03 5.16
C PRO A 181 7.37 -20.24 5.65
N PHE A 182 6.11 -20.33 5.23
CA PHE A 182 5.19 -21.45 5.47
C PHE A 182 4.82 -21.70 6.93
N VAL A 183 4.97 -20.72 7.82
CA VAL A 183 4.63 -20.88 9.23
C VAL A 183 3.37 -20.14 9.64
N ILE A 184 2.70 -20.67 10.66
CA ILE A 184 1.72 -19.93 11.44
C ILE A 184 2.46 -19.20 12.56
N ALA A 185 2.24 -17.90 12.68
CA ALA A 185 2.82 -17.06 13.72
C ALA A 185 1.72 -16.32 14.50
N ALA A 186 1.90 -16.19 15.81
CA ALA A 186 0.90 -15.59 16.69
C ALA A 186 1.56 -14.91 17.90
N GLU A 187 0.76 -14.16 18.64
CA GLU A 187 1.15 -13.49 19.88
C GLU A 187 2.36 -12.57 19.67
N ARG A 188 3.48 -12.82 20.37
CA ARG A 188 4.68 -11.99 20.31
C ARG A 188 5.90 -12.79 19.92
N ASN A 189 6.34 -12.67 18.66
CA ASN A 189 7.52 -13.38 18.14
C ASN A 189 7.45 -14.91 18.28
N CYS A 190 6.26 -15.50 18.19
CA CYS A 190 6.08 -16.94 18.32
C CYS A 190 5.67 -17.57 16.99
N VAL A 191 6.32 -18.69 16.65
CA VAL A 191 5.94 -19.58 15.54
C VAL A 191 5.24 -20.80 16.15
N PHE A 192 4.01 -21.06 15.71
CA PHE A 192 3.11 -22.08 16.27
C PHE A 192 3.13 -23.39 15.47
N GLY A 193 3.64 -23.36 14.24
CA GLY A 193 3.69 -24.55 13.39
C GLY A 193 3.74 -24.16 11.91
N LEU A 194 3.43 -25.13 11.05
CA LEU A 194 3.30 -24.92 9.61
C LEU A 194 1.92 -24.36 9.27
N ASN A 195 1.88 -23.54 8.22
CA ASN A 195 0.67 -23.07 7.53
C ASN A 195 0.36 -23.97 6.33
#